data_AF-A0A0F9SAF7-F1
#
_entry.id   AF-A0A0F9SAF7-F1
#
_cell.length_a   1.000
_cell.length_b   1.000
_cell.length_c   1.000
_cell.angle_alpha   90.00
_cell.angle_beta   90.00
_cell.angle_gamma   90.00
#
_symmetry.space_group_name_H-M   'P 1'
#
loop_
_entity.id
_entity.type
_entity.pdbx_description
1 polymer ?
#
loop_
_entity_poly.entity_id
_entity_poly.type
_entity_poly.pdbx_seq_one_letter_code
_entity_poly.pdbx_strand_id
1 'polypeptide(L)'
;MKRTNKLDEITVGTKSNFTWGEAIKIHSIGEYHIVEHYPHEFVGNCSTGRINYSEKEYSCYTNGNSISRSTMSLDSALVKCIAYKYEGSNSQAAHFFMKMINHTIK
;
A
#
# COMPACT_ATOMS: atom_id res chain seq x y z
N MET A 1 -1.75 20.36 8.99
CA MET A 1 -0.56 19.53 8.70
C MET A 1 -0.63 19.12 7.24
N LYS A 2 0.48 19.22 6.49
CA LYS A 2 0.52 18.88 5.06
C LYS A 2 0.59 17.36 4.91
N ARG A 3 -0.26 16.78 4.05
CA ARG A 3 -0.22 15.35 3.71
C ARG A 3 0.88 15.10 2.68
N THR A 4 1.51 13.93 2.72
CA THR A 4 2.55 13.50 1.78
C THR A 4 2.33 12.07 1.27
N ASN A 5 2.90 11.81 0.10
CA ASN A 5 3.04 10.49 -0.52
C ASN A 5 4.52 10.19 -0.84
N LYS A 6 5.44 11.02 -0.36
CA LYS A 6 6.86 10.76 -0.51
C LYS A 6 7.32 9.94 0.66
N LEU A 7 7.96 8.81 0.38
CA LEU A 7 8.27 7.79 1.38
C LEU A 7 9.11 8.34 2.54
N ASP A 8 10.07 9.21 2.25
CA ASP A 8 10.99 9.86 3.19
C ASP A 8 10.32 10.90 4.09
N GLU A 9 9.19 11.46 3.65
CA GLU A 9 8.41 12.43 4.43
C GLU A 9 7.35 11.76 5.33
N ILE A 10 7.09 10.46 5.17
CA ILE A 10 6.09 9.72 5.95
C ILE A 10 6.61 9.44 7.37
N THR A 11 5.92 10.00 8.36
CA THR A 11 6.17 9.71 9.78
C THR A 11 5.20 8.65 10.29
N VAL A 12 5.73 7.54 10.77
CA VAL A 12 4.95 6.46 11.41
C VAL A 12 4.40 6.92 12.78
N GLY A 13 3.16 6.53 13.10
CA GLY A 13 2.50 6.86 14.37
C GLY A 13 1.99 8.29 14.46
N THR A 14 2.12 9.07 13.37
CA THR A 14 1.61 10.45 13.31
C THR A 14 0.32 10.49 12.51
N LYS A 15 -0.75 10.95 13.16
CA LYS A 15 -2.03 11.19 12.49
C LYS A 15 -1.85 12.16 11.33
N SER A 16 -2.32 11.75 10.15
CA SER A 16 -2.54 12.62 8.99
C SER A 16 -1.28 13.21 8.31
N ASN A 17 -0.07 12.67 8.55
CA ASN A 17 1.08 12.97 7.65
C ASN A 17 0.87 12.25 6.30
N PHE A 18 0.35 11.04 6.34
CA PHE A 18 0.22 10.22 5.15
C PHE A 18 -1.09 10.52 4.40
N THR A 19 -1.03 10.62 3.07
CA THR A 19 -2.20 11.01 2.24
C THR A 19 -3.36 10.01 2.36
N TRP A 20 -3.03 8.74 2.52
CA TRP A 20 -4.01 7.65 2.52
C TRP A 20 -4.46 7.23 3.92
N GLY A 21 -3.96 7.88 4.97
CA GLY A 21 -4.44 7.68 6.34
C GLY A 21 -3.35 7.81 7.41
N GLU A 22 -3.30 6.87 8.35
CA GLU A 22 -2.35 6.86 9.45
C GLU A 22 -1.33 5.73 9.27
N ALA A 23 -0.07 6.08 9.02
CA ALA A 23 1.01 5.12 8.83
C ALA A 23 1.35 4.39 10.13
N ILE A 24 1.31 3.06 10.09
CA ILE A 24 1.58 2.15 11.21
C ILE A 24 3.02 1.64 11.14
N LYS A 25 3.49 1.28 9.94
CA LYS A 25 4.81 0.69 9.74
C LYS A 25 5.24 0.82 8.28
N ILE A 26 6.55 0.92 8.06
CA ILE A 26 7.15 0.81 6.73
C ILE A 26 7.93 -0.50 6.68
N HIS A 27 7.53 -1.39 5.77
CA HIS A 27 8.23 -2.64 5.48
C HIS A 27 9.13 -2.40 4.27
N SER A 28 10.42 -2.77 4.35
CA SER A 28 11.40 -2.52 3.29
C SER A 28 12.10 -3.82 2.90
N ILE A 29 12.14 -4.11 1.59
CA ILE A 29 12.81 -5.28 1.02
C ILE A 29 13.51 -4.83 -0.27
N GLY A 30 14.83 -4.58 -0.18
CA GLY A 30 15.58 -4.01 -1.29
C GLY A 30 14.99 -2.65 -1.70
N GLU A 31 14.62 -2.52 -2.97
CA GLU A 31 14.00 -1.31 -3.54
C GLU A 31 12.49 -1.19 -3.32
N TYR A 32 11.87 -2.22 -2.75
CA TYR A 32 10.43 -2.27 -2.52
C TYR A 32 10.13 -1.82 -1.10
N HIS A 33 9.20 -0.87 -0.98
CA HIS A 33 8.72 -0.40 0.31
C HIS A 33 7.19 -0.49 0.35
N ILE A 34 6.67 -0.83 1.52
CA ILE A 34 5.24 -1.00 1.74
C ILE A 34 4.88 -0.25 3.01
N VAL A 35 4.02 0.75 2.88
CA VAL A 35 3.48 1.48 4.02
C VAL A 35 2.21 0.77 4.47
N GLU A 36 2.26 0.15 5.63
CA GLU A 36 1.08 -0.36 6.34
C GLU A 36 0.39 0.81 7.03
N HIS A 37 -0.91 0.99 6.82
CA HIS A 37 -1.66 2.11 7.38
C HIS A 37 -3.11 1.76 7.70
N TYR A 38 -3.69 2.53 8.63
CA TYR A 38 -5.14 2.63 8.76
C TYR A 38 -5.65 3.59 7.67
N PRO A 39 -6.57 3.17 6.79
CA PRO A 39 -7.04 4.03 5.72
C PRO A 39 -7.97 5.13 6.24
N HIS A 40 -8.20 6.15 5.41
CA HIS A 40 -9.30 7.06 5.65
C HIS A 40 -10.66 6.36 5.48
N GLU A 41 -11.66 6.77 6.24
CA GLU A 41 -13.05 6.41 5.94
C GLU A 41 -13.49 7.13 4.64
N PHE A 42 -14.27 6.44 3.81
CA PHE A 42 -14.85 6.98 2.59
C PHE A 42 -16.37 6.89 2.60
N VAL A 43 -17.01 7.94 2.09
CA VAL A 43 -18.44 7.94 1.75
C VAL A 43 -18.53 8.19 0.25
N GLY A 44 -18.87 7.14 -0.50
CA GLY A 44 -18.69 7.15 -1.96
C GLY A 44 -17.22 7.33 -2.33
N ASN A 45 -16.91 8.27 -3.22
CA ASN A 45 -15.54 8.56 -3.66
C ASN A 45 -14.83 9.63 -2.82
N CYS A 46 -15.45 10.11 -1.74
CA CYS A 46 -14.95 11.21 -0.93
C CYS A 46 -14.44 10.70 0.42
N SER A 47 -13.20 11.05 0.77
CA SER A 47 -12.67 10.81 2.11
C SER A 47 -13.38 11.70 3.13
N THR A 48 -13.79 11.13 4.26
CA THR A 48 -14.36 11.90 5.39
C THR A 48 -13.28 12.59 6.23
N GLY A 49 -12.01 12.28 5.98
CA GLY A 49 -10.86 12.68 6.81
C GLY A 49 -10.72 11.92 8.12
N ARG A 50 -11.71 11.11 8.51
CA ARG A 50 -11.61 10.19 9.66
C ARG A 50 -10.74 8.99 9.30
N ILE A 51 -10.19 8.33 10.30
CA ILE A 51 -9.35 7.13 10.14
C ILE A 51 -10.19 5.91 10.50
N ASN A 52 -10.21 4.93 9.59
CA ASN A 52 -10.83 3.64 9.85
C ASN A 52 -9.82 2.71 10.55
N TYR A 53 -9.94 2.55 11.86
CA TYR A 53 -9.06 1.68 12.64
C TYR A 53 -9.42 0.19 12.57
N SER A 54 -10.55 -0.19 11.93
CA SER A 54 -10.95 -1.59 11.79
C SER A 54 -10.32 -2.28 10.57
N GLU A 55 -9.73 -1.51 9.66
CA GLU A 55 -9.13 -2.00 8.42
C GLU A 55 -7.64 -1.67 8.35
N LYS A 56 -6.90 -2.43 7.55
CA LYS A 56 -5.51 -2.15 7.25
C LYS A 56 -5.26 -2.24 5.76
N GLU A 57 -4.55 -1.26 5.24
CA GLU A 57 -4.11 -1.23 3.86
C GLU A 57 -2.59 -1.16 3.76
N TYR A 58 -2.08 -1.63 2.61
CA TYR A 58 -0.67 -1.74 2.32
C TYR A 58 -0.37 -0.97 1.04
N SER A 59 0.05 0.29 1.19
CA SER A 59 0.39 1.18 0.08
C SER A 59 1.78 0.86 -0.47
N CYS A 60 1.86 0.64 -1.77
CA CYS A 60 3.04 0.12 -2.46
C CYS A 60 3.96 1.23 -2.97
N TYR A 61 5.27 1.02 -2.82
CA TYR A 61 6.33 1.90 -3.28
C TYR A 61 7.47 1.10 -3.94
N THR A 62 7.99 1.63 -5.04
CA THR A 62 9.16 1.07 -5.75
C THR A 62 10.17 2.17 -5.99
N ASN A 63 11.43 1.98 -5.58
CA ASN A 63 12.49 2.99 -5.65
C ASN A 63 12.09 4.32 -5.00
N GLY A 64 11.44 4.26 -3.83
CA GLY A 64 10.96 5.43 -3.09
C GLY A 64 9.72 6.13 -3.66
N ASN A 65 9.23 5.71 -4.84
CA ASN A 65 8.07 6.31 -5.48
C ASN A 65 6.80 5.51 -5.21
N SER A 66 5.72 6.21 -4.83
CA SER A 66 4.40 5.60 -4.72
C SER A 66 3.94 5.11 -6.09
N ILE A 67 3.45 3.87 -6.15
CA ILE A 67 2.83 3.33 -7.38
C ILE A 67 1.30 3.55 -7.40
N SER A 68 0.76 4.34 -6.44
CA SER A 68 -0.67 4.66 -6.29
C SER A 68 -1.56 3.41 -6.24
N ARG A 69 -1.10 2.36 -5.54
CA ARG A 69 -1.85 1.13 -5.31
C ARG A 69 -1.74 0.72 -3.85
N SER A 70 -2.87 0.35 -3.26
CA SER A 70 -2.94 -0.36 -1.99
C SER A 70 -3.50 -1.78 -2.17
N THR A 71 -3.16 -2.66 -1.25
CA THR A 71 -3.70 -4.02 -1.13
C THR A 71 -4.12 -4.31 0.30
N MET A 72 -4.82 -5.42 0.52
CA MET A 72 -5.34 -5.83 1.84
C MET A 72 -4.37 -6.74 2.62
N SER A 73 -3.24 -7.13 2.02
CA SER A 73 -2.20 -7.90 2.70
C SER A 73 -0.80 -7.50 2.25
N LEU A 74 0.18 -7.74 3.14
CA LEU A 74 1.60 -7.48 2.89
C LEU A 74 2.12 -8.31 1.71
N ASP A 75 1.78 -9.60 1.63
CA ASP A 75 2.18 -10.48 0.53
C ASP A 75 1.66 -9.97 -0.81
N SER A 76 0.38 -9.56 -0.85
CA SER A 76 -0.21 -8.99 -2.05
C SER A 76 0.46 -7.68 -2.45
N ALA A 77 0.85 -6.84 -1.49
CA ALA A 77 1.56 -5.59 -1.75
C ALA A 77 2.94 -5.86 -2.36
N LEU A 78 3.69 -6.80 -1.77
CA LEU A 78 5.02 -7.16 -2.27
C LEU A 78 4.97 -7.71 -3.69
N VAL A 79 4.07 -8.66 -3.95
CA VAL A 79 3.85 -9.20 -5.30
C VAL A 79 3.48 -8.10 -6.28
N LYS A 80 2.68 -7.12 -5.85
CA LYS A 80 2.27 -5.99 -6.70
C LYS A 80 3.41 -5.02 -6.98
N CYS A 81 4.28 -4.72 -6.02
CA CYS A 81 5.50 -3.95 -6.23
C CYS A 81 6.41 -4.59 -7.28
N ILE A 82 6.63 -5.90 -7.16
CA ILE A 82 7.46 -6.68 -8.09
C ILE A 82 6.84 -6.64 -9.48
N ALA A 83 5.57 -7.03 -9.61
CA ALA A 83 4.88 -7.05 -10.89
C ALA A 83 4.85 -5.68 -11.57
N TYR A 84 4.57 -4.61 -10.81
CA TYR A 84 4.54 -3.24 -11.34
C TYR A 84 5.91 -2.81 -11.87
N LYS A 85 7.00 -3.15 -11.19
CA LYS A 85 8.36 -2.80 -11.62
C LYS A 85 8.67 -3.37 -13.01
N TYR A 86 8.31 -4.62 -13.28
CA TYR A 86 8.66 -5.30 -14.52
C TYR A 86 7.65 -5.07 -15.65
N GLU A 87 6.36 -4.96 -15.32
CA GLU A 87 5.28 -5.02 -16.31
C GLU A 87 4.36 -3.79 -16.29
N GLY A 88 4.55 -2.87 -15.34
CA GLY A 88 3.77 -1.64 -15.22
C GLY A 88 2.34 -1.83 -14.68
N SER A 89 1.52 -0.78 -14.81
CA SER A 89 0.24 -0.63 -14.11
C SER A 89 -0.90 -1.51 -14.60
N ASN A 90 -0.82 -1.98 -15.85
CA ASN A 90 -1.90 -2.68 -16.56
C ASN A 90 -1.66 -4.19 -16.66
N SER A 91 -0.59 -4.68 -16.06
CA SER A 91 -0.24 -6.09 -16.11
C SER A 91 -1.12 -6.94 -15.21
N GLN A 92 -1.37 -8.17 -15.65
CA GLN A 92 -2.01 -9.23 -14.85
C GLN A 92 -0.98 -10.10 -14.11
N ALA A 93 0.32 -9.81 -14.19
CA ALA A 93 1.36 -10.61 -13.57
C ALA A 93 1.14 -10.79 -12.06
N ALA A 94 0.79 -9.71 -11.34
CA ALA A 94 0.49 -9.79 -9.90
C ALA A 94 -0.64 -10.77 -9.59
N HIS A 95 -1.68 -10.80 -10.42
CA HIS A 95 -2.83 -11.70 -10.24
C HIS A 95 -2.42 -13.17 -10.41
N PHE A 96 -1.65 -13.48 -11.46
CA PHE A 96 -1.17 -14.85 -11.68
C PHE A 96 -0.16 -15.30 -10.62
N PHE A 97 0.76 -14.42 -10.18
CA PHE A 97 1.63 -14.70 -9.05
C PHE A 97 0.86 -14.98 -7.77
N MET A 98 -0.15 -14.17 -7.46
CA MET A 98 -1.02 -14.40 -6.30
C MET A 98 -1.76 -15.73 -6.41
N LYS A 99 -2.25 -16.11 -7.60
CA LYS A 99 -2.83 -17.45 -7.82
C LYS A 99 -1.83 -18.55 -7.50
N MET A 100 -0.59 -18.44 -7.98
CA MET A 100 0.47 -19.43 -7.76
C MET A 100 0.79 -19.64 -6.26
N ILE A 101 0.89 -18.56 -5.48
CA ILE A 101 1.24 -18.65 -4.06
C ILE A 101 0.04 -18.90 -3.14
N ASN A 102 -1.17 -18.53 -3.56
CA ASN A 102 -2.40 -18.73 -2.81
C ASN A 102 -3.09 -20.06 -3.18
N HIS A 103 -2.37 -20.97 -3.84
CA HIS A 103 -2.77 -22.38 -4.01
C HIS A 103 -2.68 -23.12 -2.68
N THR A 104 -3.68 -22.90 -1.83
CA THR A 104 -4.12 -23.98 -0.94
C THR A 104 -4.71 -25.05 -1.86
N ILE A 105 -3.97 -26.15 -2.06
CA ILE A 105 -4.59 -27.42 -2.43
C ILE A 105 -5.55 -27.72 -1.28
N LYS A 106 -6.85 -27.53 -1.52
CA LYS A 106 -7.89 -28.15 -0.71
C LYS A 106 -8.02 -29.61 -1.13
#